data_AF-A0A7K5RF00-F1
#
_entry.id   AF-A0A7K5RF00-F1
#
_cell.length_a   1.000
_cell.length_b   1.000
_cell.length_c   1.000
_cell.angle_alpha   90.00
_cell.angle_beta   90.00
_cell.angle_gamma   90.00
#
_symmetry.space_group_name_H-M   'P 1'
#
loop_
_entity.id
_entity.type
_entity.pdbx_description
1 polymer ?
#
loop_
_entity_poly.entity_id
_entity_poly.type
_entity_poly.pdbx_seq_one_letter_code
_entity_poly.pdbx_strand_id
1 'polypeptide(L)'
;MTQAELQLCSLLLQEHFGEIVEKVGNSLLRTGPRPLRLLVGDTGLLPDQVKKALCVLIQHNLVRYEVQPRGSVEYEAQSERILRILRYPRYIYTAKTLYGDPGELLVEELLLHGHLSMSCAVARVADRLTETMEDGKTMDYSEVSSTFVRLADTHFIQRCLMVPESLQSAKAPPPPAPALAIAEKDMYVVPRLSLVGKGKRRHSCDEEVEGEHKAKRQKQEGGASETPPDDGIYWQVNLERFHQHFRDQALVSAVANRMDQTSSEVVRTMLRMSEVTTASGASHTQPLSSNEIFRSLPAGYNIGKQVLDQYLALLADDPLEFVGKSGDSGGGTYIVSILWASRAPPSPFQHPSLILLLLHRFGSRCARIFRLLLRKKHLEQKQVEDFAMIPAKEAKDMLYRMLSENLVSLQEIPKTPDHAPSRTFYLYTVNVMAAARMLLHRCYKSAANLMERRQHEMRENKRLLEKSQRVEAILASMQATGAEVAQLHEVEEMITGPERQQLETLKRNVNKIDASENQVDETIFVLESFIESTVKRP
;
A
#
# COMPACT_ATOMS: atom_id res chain seq x y z
N MET A 1 -17.05 -1.62 -9.69
CA MET A 1 -16.74 -0.61 -8.66
C MET A 1 -17.96 -0.38 -7.80
N THR A 2 -17.81 -0.43 -6.49
CA THR A 2 -18.87 0.00 -5.56
C THR A 2 -18.88 1.53 -5.44
N GLN A 3 -20.03 2.10 -5.05
CA GLN A 3 -20.14 3.56 -4.86
C GLN A 3 -19.16 4.10 -3.81
N ALA A 4 -18.84 3.30 -2.78
CA ALA A 4 -17.87 3.68 -1.75
C ALA A 4 -16.44 3.77 -2.30
N GLU A 5 -16.04 2.85 -3.19
CA GLU A 5 -14.74 2.91 -3.86
C GLU A 5 -14.62 4.17 -4.72
N LEU A 6 -15.68 4.50 -5.48
CA LEU A 6 -15.72 5.71 -6.31
C LEU A 6 -15.58 7.00 -5.48
N GLN A 7 -16.27 7.07 -4.34
CA GLN A 7 -16.17 8.21 -3.43
C GLN A 7 -14.76 8.33 -2.85
N LEU A 8 -14.17 7.22 -2.40
CA LEU A 8 -12.81 7.22 -1.86
C LEU A 8 -11.76 7.61 -2.93
N CYS A 9 -11.88 7.07 -4.14
CA CYS A 9 -10.98 7.43 -5.26
C CYS A 9 -11.07 8.92 -5.61
N SER A 10 -12.29 9.48 -5.61
CA SER A 10 -12.53 10.91 -5.85
C SER A 10 -11.81 11.76 -4.79
N LEU A 11 -11.97 11.43 -3.51
CA LEU A 11 -11.31 12.15 -2.41
C LEU A 11 -9.78 12.07 -2.48
N LEU A 12 -9.22 10.89 -2.78
CA LEU A 12 -7.78 10.70 -2.94
C LEU A 12 -7.22 11.52 -4.11
N LEU A 13 -7.89 11.49 -5.27
CA LEU A 13 -7.46 12.28 -6.42
C LEU A 13 -7.54 13.79 -6.16
N GLN A 14 -8.58 14.24 -5.43
CA GLN A 14 -8.74 15.64 -5.08
C GLN A 14 -7.64 16.13 -4.12
N GLU A 15 -7.30 15.34 -3.10
CA GLU A 15 -6.30 15.71 -2.10
C GLU A 15 -4.88 15.77 -2.66
N HIS A 16 -4.51 14.82 -3.52
CA HIS A 16 -3.16 14.75 -4.08
C HIS A 16 -2.95 15.54 -5.37
N PHE A 17 -3.95 15.61 -6.26
CA PHE A 17 -3.80 16.19 -7.61
C PHE A 17 -4.75 17.35 -7.91
N GLY A 18 -5.72 17.61 -7.04
CA GLY A 18 -6.69 18.70 -7.18
C GLY A 18 -7.93 18.37 -8.01
N GLU A 19 -8.85 19.34 -8.08
CA GLU A 19 -10.21 19.15 -8.60
C GLU A 19 -10.29 18.81 -10.11
N ILE A 20 -9.38 19.35 -10.92
CA ILE A 20 -9.39 19.13 -12.38
C ILE A 20 -9.05 17.66 -12.68
N VAL A 21 -8.05 17.12 -11.99
CA VAL A 21 -7.60 15.74 -12.15
C VAL A 21 -8.64 14.78 -11.58
N GLU A 22 -9.25 15.11 -10.45
CA GLU A 22 -10.36 14.35 -9.86
C GLU A 22 -11.52 14.19 -10.84
N LYS A 23 -11.99 15.27 -11.49
CA LYS A 23 -13.12 15.20 -12.44
C LYS A 23 -12.84 14.28 -13.62
N VAL A 24 -11.63 14.34 -14.18
CA VAL A 24 -11.22 13.47 -15.29
C VAL A 24 -11.11 12.01 -14.82
N GLY A 25 -10.48 11.77 -13.67
CA GLY A 25 -10.36 10.43 -13.08
C GLY A 25 -11.71 9.81 -12.71
N ASN A 26 -12.62 10.57 -12.11
CA ASN A 26 -13.96 10.12 -11.72
C ASN A 26 -14.82 9.80 -12.95
N SER A 27 -14.70 10.59 -14.03
CA SER A 27 -15.35 10.29 -15.31
C SER A 27 -14.87 8.96 -15.89
N LEU A 28 -13.56 8.72 -15.90
CA LEU A 28 -12.96 7.44 -16.33
C LEU A 28 -13.40 6.25 -15.46
N LEU A 29 -13.42 6.42 -14.13
CA LEU A 29 -13.81 5.35 -13.19
C LEU A 29 -15.29 4.96 -13.31
N ARG A 30 -16.17 5.91 -13.65
CA ARG A 30 -17.61 5.63 -13.82
C ARG A 30 -17.96 5.07 -15.18
N THR A 31 -17.30 5.55 -16.22
CA THR A 31 -17.69 5.28 -17.61
C THR A 31 -16.84 4.22 -18.31
N GLY A 32 -15.67 3.87 -17.75
CA GLY A 32 -14.75 2.89 -18.32
C GLY A 32 -13.78 3.50 -19.36
N PRO A 33 -13.17 2.66 -20.22
CA PRO A 33 -12.17 3.11 -21.19
C PRO A 33 -12.76 4.07 -22.21
N ARG A 34 -12.13 5.24 -22.40
CA ARG A 34 -12.63 6.28 -23.32
C ARG A 34 -11.52 7.04 -24.07
N PRO A 35 -11.81 7.52 -25.29
CA PRO A 35 -10.91 8.40 -26.03
C PRO A 35 -10.99 9.85 -25.53
N LEU A 36 -9.92 10.62 -25.78
CA LEU A 36 -9.77 12.01 -25.36
C LEU A 36 -10.99 12.91 -25.71
N ARG A 37 -11.54 12.75 -26.92
CA ARG A 37 -12.66 13.60 -27.40
C ARG A 37 -13.92 13.44 -26.56
N LEU A 38 -14.22 12.23 -26.12
CA LEU A 38 -15.39 11.95 -25.29
C LEU A 38 -15.18 12.45 -23.87
N LEU A 39 -13.96 12.31 -23.33
CA LEU A 39 -13.61 12.84 -22.01
C LEU A 39 -13.80 14.35 -21.89
N VAL A 40 -13.46 15.10 -22.95
CA VAL A 40 -13.70 16.55 -22.99
C VAL A 40 -15.20 16.87 -22.97
N GLY A 41 -16.00 16.12 -23.72
CA GLY A 41 -17.46 16.28 -23.73
C GLY A 41 -18.12 15.93 -22.39
N ASP A 42 -17.70 14.85 -21.75
CA ASP A 42 -18.27 14.37 -20.49
C ASP A 42 -17.92 15.25 -19.29
N THR A 43 -16.71 15.83 -19.27
CA THR A 43 -16.22 16.64 -18.14
C THR A 43 -16.56 18.12 -18.27
N GLY A 44 -16.88 18.61 -19.48
CA GLY A 44 -17.09 20.03 -19.74
C GLY A 44 -15.83 20.90 -19.54
N LEU A 45 -14.66 20.29 -19.46
CA LEU A 45 -13.37 20.97 -19.26
C LEU A 45 -12.73 21.37 -20.60
N LEU A 46 -11.80 22.31 -20.55
CA LEU A 46 -11.00 22.66 -21.73
C LEU A 46 -10.11 21.48 -22.15
N PRO A 47 -9.90 21.24 -23.46
CA PRO A 47 -9.12 20.11 -23.94
C PRO A 47 -7.68 20.11 -23.41
N ASP A 48 -7.09 21.28 -23.20
CA ASP A 48 -5.74 21.41 -22.66
C ASP A 48 -5.67 21.04 -21.17
N GLN A 49 -6.72 21.32 -20.40
CA GLN A 49 -6.83 20.90 -19.00
C GLN A 49 -6.96 19.37 -18.91
N VAL A 50 -7.76 18.76 -19.80
CA VAL A 50 -7.90 17.30 -19.86
C VAL A 50 -6.57 16.63 -20.24
N LYS A 51 -5.83 17.17 -21.22
CA LYS A 51 -4.49 16.67 -21.58
C LYS A 51 -3.51 16.75 -20.42
N LYS A 52 -3.47 17.89 -19.70
CA LYS A 52 -2.62 18.06 -18.51
C LYS A 52 -2.99 17.07 -17.41
N ALA A 53 -4.28 16.90 -17.15
CA ALA A 53 -4.77 15.95 -16.14
C ALA A 53 -4.41 14.50 -16.50
N LEU A 54 -4.62 14.08 -17.76
CA LEU A 54 -4.22 12.75 -18.22
C LEU A 54 -2.71 12.53 -18.14
N CYS A 55 -1.91 13.55 -18.45
CA CYS A 55 -0.45 13.47 -18.30
C CYS A 55 -0.04 13.18 -16.84
N VAL A 56 -0.62 13.89 -15.87
CA VAL A 56 -0.35 13.65 -14.44
C VAL A 56 -0.80 12.26 -14.01
N LEU A 57 -1.97 11.80 -14.47
CA LEU A 57 -2.49 10.47 -14.12
C LEU A 57 -1.65 9.33 -14.71
N ILE A 58 -1.17 9.48 -15.94
CA ILE A 58 -0.26 8.52 -16.59
C ILE A 58 1.11 8.54 -15.90
N GLN A 59 1.59 9.72 -15.51
CA GLN A 59 2.85 9.88 -14.79
C GLN A 59 2.89 9.10 -13.47
N HIS A 60 1.74 8.96 -12.79
CA HIS A 60 1.61 8.21 -11.53
C HIS A 60 1.09 6.78 -11.72
N ASN A 61 1.02 6.29 -12.97
CA ASN A 61 0.46 4.97 -13.34
C ASN A 61 -0.99 4.74 -12.87
N LEU A 62 -1.78 5.80 -12.71
CA LEU A 62 -3.19 5.70 -12.31
C LEU A 62 -4.10 5.42 -13.51
N VAL A 63 -3.65 5.78 -14.71
CA VAL A 63 -4.35 5.57 -15.97
C VAL A 63 -3.45 4.80 -16.93
N ARG A 64 -3.97 3.73 -17.50
CA ARG A 64 -3.37 3.01 -18.63
C ARG A 64 -3.95 3.57 -19.93
N TYR A 65 -3.16 3.55 -21.00
CA TYR A 65 -3.66 3.83 -22.34
C TYR A 65 -3.44 2.62 -23.24
N GLU A 66 -4.38 2.38 -24.13
CA GLU A 66 -4.29 1.34 -25.15
C GLU A 66 -4.67 1.91 -26.52
N VAL A 67 -3.92 1.50 -27.55
CA VAL A 67 -4.19 1.89 -28.93
C VAL A 67 -5.18 0.88 -29.51
N GLN A 68 -6.40 1.32 -29.80
CA GLN A 68 -7.36 0.49 -30.49
C GLN A 68 -6.95 0.23 -31.95
N PRO A 69 -7.42 -0.86 -32.57
CA PRO A 69 -7.12 -1.17 -33.97
C PRO A 69 -7.55 -0.09 -34.98
N ARG A 70 -8.44 0.84 -34.58
CA ARG A 70 -8.86 2.01 -35.38
C ARG A 70 -7.93 3.23 -35.23
N GLY A 71 -6.84 3.11 -34.49
CA GLY A 71 -5.86 4.19 -34.24
C GLY A 71 -6.29 5.20 -33.18
N SER A 72 -7.44 5.02 -32.52
CA SER A 72 -7.84 5.81 -31.35
C SER A 72 -7.16 5.31 -30.08
N VAL A 73 -6.61 6.23 -29.29
CA VAL A 73 -6.09 5.94 -27.96
C VAL A 73 -7.23 6.01 -26.96
N GLU A 74 -7.46 4.93 -26.23
CA GLU A 74 -8.37 4.90 -25.10
C GLU A 74 -7.60 4.92 -23.80
N TYR A 75 -8.14 5.65 -22.83
CA TYR A 75 -7.60 5.78 -21.49
C TYR A 75 -8.50 5.01 -20.53
N GLU A 76 -7.89 4.19 -19.68
CA GLU A 76 -8.57 3.37 -18.67
C GLU A 76 -7.98 3.68 -17.28
N ALA A 77 -8.85 4.04 -16.32
CA ALA A 77 -8.42 4.28 -14.94
C ALA A 77 -8.30 2.98 -14.15
N GLN A 78 -7.17 2.77 -13.49
CA GLN A 78 -6.93 1.63 -12.63
C GLN A 78 -7.35 1.95 -11.19
N SER A 79 -8.55 1.54 -10.83
CA SER A 79 -9.12 1.82 -9.52
C SER A 79 -8.35 1.20 -8.35
N GLU A 80 -7.89 -0.04 -8.50
CA GLU A 80 -7.04 -0.72 -7.52
C GLU A 80 -5.76 0.09 -7.24
N ARG A 81 -5.19 0.71 -8.27
CA ARG A 81 -3.97 1.52 -8.12
C ARG A 81 -4.23 2.83 -7.38
N ILE A 82 -5.37 3.48 -7.64
CA ILE A 82 -5.76 4.72 -6.95
C ILE A 82 -5.99 4.45 -5.46
N LEU A 83 -6.69 3.37 -5.12
CA LEU A 83 -6.92 2.99 -3.71
C LEU A 83 -5.60 2.70 -2.96
N ARG A 84 -4.57 2.22 -3.65
CA ARG A 84 -3.25 1.96 -3.07
C ARG A 84 -2.50 3.24 -2.65
N ILE A 85 -2.96 4.44 -3.04
CA ILE A 85 -2.40 5.72 -2.53
C ILE A 85 -2.52 5.79 -1.01
N LEU A 86 -3.62 5.26 -0.46
CA LEU A 86 -3.85 5.15 0.99
C LEU A 86 -2.70 4.44 1.72
N ARG A 87 -1.99 3.52 1.03
CA ARG A 87 -0.94 2.68 1.59
C ARG A 87 0.45 3.30 1.54
N TYR A 88 0.61 4.48 0.94
CA TYR A 88 1.92 5.10 0.73
C TYR A 88 2.72 5.25 2.04
N PRO A 89 2.14 5.73 3.16
CA PRO A 89 2.87 5.83 4.43
C PRO A 89 3.44 4.48 4.89
N ARG A 90 2.68 3.39 4.68
CA ARG A 90 3.10 2.03 5.07
C ARG A 90 4.23 1.51 4.19
N TYR A 91 4.21 1.79 2.88
CA TYR A 91 5.32 1.42 1.98
C TYR A 91 6.62 2.12 2.39
N ILE A 92 6.54 3.43 2.66
CA ILE A 92 7.68 4.26 3.08
C ILE A 92 8.26 3.73 4.41
N TYR A 93 7.41 3.50 5.41
CA TYR A 93 7.83 2.93 6.70
C TYR A 93 8.50 1.55 6.56
N THR A 94 8.00 0.72 5.66
CA THR A 94 8.56 -0.61 5.40
C THR A 94 9.93 -0.50 4.73
N ALA A 95 10.08 0.42 3.78
CA ALA A 95 11.36 0.72 3.15
C ALA A 95 12.39 1.21 4.18
N LYS A 96 11.99 2.08 5.11
CA LYS A 96 12.81 2.52 6.24
C LYS A 96 13.28 1.34 7.09
N THR A 97 12.37 0.43 7.41
CA THR A 97 12.66 -0.74 8.27
C THR A 97 13.66 -1.71 7.62
N LEU A 98 13.62 -1.87 6.30
CA LEU A 98 14.47 -2.82 5.57
C LEU A 98 15.80 -2.23 5.08
N TYR A 99 15.82 -0.94 4.72
CA TYR A 99 16.94 -0.31 4.02
C TYR A 99 17.46 0.99 4.67
N GLY A 100 16.88 1.39 5.80
CA GLY A 100 17.22 2.62 6.51
C GLY A 100 16.67 3.88 5.83
N ASP A 101 17.10 5.05 6.32
CA ASP A 101 16.70 6.37 5.83
C ASP A 101 16.95 6.59 4.31
N PRO A 102 18.06 6.13 3.67
CA PRO A 102 18.20 6.30 2.22
C PRO A 102 17.18 5.48 1.43
N GLY A 103 16.73 4.32 1.93
CA GLY A 103 15.69 3.53 1.29
C GLY A 103 14.30 4.14 1.46
N GLU A 104 14.03 4.75 2.61
CA GLU A 104 12.80 5.51 2.89
C GLU A 104 12.60 6.64 1.88
N LEU A 105 13.60 7.51 1.73
CA LEU A 105 13.51 8.67 0.84
C LEU A 105 13.47 8.26 -0.63
N LEU A 106 14.18 7.20 -1.03
CA LEU A 106 14.10 6.68 -2.41
C LEU A 106 12.66 6.24 -2.76
N VAL A 107 12.01 5.48 -1.88
CA VAL A 107 10.63 5.02 -2.10
C VAL A 107 9.65 6.19 -2.02
N GLU A 108 9.85 7.13 -1.10
CA GLU A 108 9.05 8.36 -1.01
C GLU A 108 9.10 9.16 -2.32
N GLU A 109 10.29 9.47 -2.83
CA GLU A 109 10.46 10.23 -4.07
C GLU A 109 9.84 9.52 -5.29
N LEU A 110 9.98 8.20 -5.38
CA LEU A 110 9.37 7.40 -6.45
C LEU A 110 7.84 7.38 -6.35
N LEU A 111 7.26 7.34 -5.15
CA LEU A 111 5.80 7.35 -4.97
C LEU A 111 5.19 8.74 -5.23
N LEU A 112 5.87 9.82 -4.83
CA LEU A 112 5.41 11.20 -5.01
C LEU A 112 5.48 11.69 -6.45
N HIS A 113 6.47 11.21 -7.23
CA HIS A 113 6.68 11.66 -8.61
C HIS A 113 6.25 10.63 -9.67
N GLY A 114 6.01 9.38 -9.27
CA GLY A 114 5.65 8.28 -10.18
C GLY A 114 6.87 7.75 -10.93
N HIS A 115 7.08 8.20 -12.16
CA HIS A 115 8.23 7.80 -12.99
C HIS A 115 9.44 8.71 -12.76
N LEU A 116 10.55 8.15 -12.30
CA LEU A 116 11.82 8.86 -12.18
C LEU A 116 12.98 8.04 -12.75
N SER A 117 13.99 8.73 -13.28
CA SER A 117 15.27 8.11 -13.63
C SER A 117 16.10 7.82 -12.37
N MET A 118 17.06 6.91 -12.48
CA MET A 118 17.93 6.54 -11.36
C MET A 118 18.80 7.73 -10.93
N SER A 119 19.38 8.44 -11.90
CA SER A 119 20.21 9.63 -11.66
C SER A 119 19.44 10.73 -10.92
N CYS A 120 18.21 10.99 -11.33
CA CYS A 120 17.35 12.00 -10.71
C CYS A 120 16.96 11.60 -9.28
N ALA A 121 16.55 10.34 -9.08
CA ALA A 121 16.19 9.84 -7.75
C ALA A 121 17.38 9.89 -6.78
N VAL A 122 18.56 9.42 -7.20
CA VAL A 122 19.78 9.43 -6.38
C VAL A 122 20.20 10.85 -6.03
N ALA A 123 20.20 11.78 -6.99
CA ALA A 123 20.57 13.17 -6.74
C ALA A 123 19.64 13.83 -5.72
N ARG A 124 18.32 13.68 -5.88
CA ARG A 124 17.33 14.30 -4.98
C ARG A 124 17.39 13.73 -3.58
N VAL A 125 17.56 12.42 -3.44
CA VAL A 125 17.70 11.79 -2.12
C VAL A 125 18.99 12.22 -1.43
N ALA A 126 20.11 12.28 -2.16
CA ALA A 126 21.36 12.75 -1.60
C ALA A 126 21.30 14.23 -1.17
N ASP A 127 20.62 15.09 -1.95
CA ASP A 127 20.40 16.48 -1.58
C ASP A 127 19.55 16.59 -0.30
N ARG A 128 18.41 15.89 -0.22
CA ARG A 128 17.53 15.88 0.98
C ARG A 128 18.22 15.30 2.21
N LEU A 129 19.00 14.22 2.07
CA LEU A 129 19.76 13.65 3.19
C LEU A 129 20.83 14.62 3.69
N THR A 130 21.49 15.33 2.77
CA THR A 130 22.52 16.31 3.15
C THR A 130 21.93 17.51 3.90
N GLU A 131 20.66 17.86 3.67
CA GLU A 131 19.93 18.86 4.47
C GLU A 131 19.66 18.38 5.91
N THR A 132 19.49 17.06 6.13
CA THR A 132 19.25 16.48 7.46
C THR A 132 20.53 16.20 8.26
N MET A 133 21.70 16.21 7.61
CA MET A 133 22.99 15.95 8.24
C MET A 133 23.60 17.22 8.85
N GLU A 134 24.37 17.04 9.93
CA GLU A 134 25.17 18.11 10.57
C GLU A 134 26.07 18.84 9.56
N ASP A 135 26.33 20.12 9.83
CA ASP A 135 27.21 20.96 9.01
C ASP A 135 28.59 20.32 8.81
N GLY A 136 28.94 20.14 7.52
CA GLY A 136 30.22 19.58 7.07
C GLY A 136 30.15 18.13 6.56
N LYS A 137 29.13 17.33 6.91
CA LYS A 137 28.94 15.99 6.32
C LYS A 137 28.03 16.06 5.09
N THR A 138 28.42 15.38 4.01
CA THR A 138 27.63 15.32 2.78
C THR A 138 27.31 13.88 2.46
N MET A 139 26.11 13.61 1.97
CA MET A 139 25.76 12.26 1.54
C MET A 139 26.39 11.96 0.19
N ASP A 140 27.10 10.83 0.10
CA ASP A 140 27.75 10.39 -1.12
C ASP A 140 26.74 9.65 -2.03
N TYR A 141 26.77 9.96 -3.32
CA TYR A 141 25.87 9.32 -4.30
C TYR A 141 26.09 7.81 -4.40
N SER A 142 27.29 7.33 -4.07
CA SER A 142 27.61 5.89 -4.06
C SER A 142 26.80 5.10 -3.03
N GLU A 143 26.56 5.66 -1.85
CA GLU A 143 25.79 4.98 -0.81
C GLU A 143 24.33 4.84 -1.23
N VAL A 144 23.73 5.93 -1.71
CA VAL A 144 22.35 5.96 -2.22
C VAL A 144 22.19 5.09 -3.48
N SER A 145 23.19 5.08 -4.36
CA SER A 145 23.20 4.18 -5.52
C SER A 145 23.28 2.71 -5.09
N SER A 146 24.06 2.39 -4.05
CA SER A 146 24.14 1.02 -3.54
C SER A 146 22.81 0.56 -2.94
N THR A 147 22.10 1.45 -2.23
CA THR A 147 20.78 1.14 -1.68
C THR A 147 19.73 0.97 -2.77
N PHE A 148 19.79 1.79 -3.83
CA PHE A 148 18.95 1.64 -5.02
C PHE A 148 19.17 0.28 -5.69
N VAL A 149 20.42 -0.14 -5.88
CA VAL A 149 20.73 -1.46 -6.46
C VAL A 149 20.18 -2.58 -5.59
N ARG A 150 20.36 -2.53 -4.27
CA ARG A 150 19.77 -3.52 -3.36
C ARG A 150 18.24 -3.56 -3.43
N LEU A 151 17.57 -2.41 -3.60
CA LEU A 151 16.12 -2.32 -3.74
C LEU A 151 15.62 -2.91 -5.07
N ALA A 152 16.40 -2.75 -6.13
CA ALA A 152 16.13 -3.36 -7.43
C ALA A 152 16.36 -4.89 -7.38
N ASP A 153 17.45 -5.35 -6.76
CA ASP A 153 17.79 -6.77 -6.61
C ASP A 153 16.73 -7.55 -5.80
N THR A 154 16.09 -6.91 -4.82
CA THR A 154 14.99 -7.49 -4.02
C THR A 154 13.60 -7.22 -4.60
N HIS A 155 13.54 -6.65 -5.80
CA HIS A 155 12.33 -6.38 -6.60
C HIS A 155 11.33 -5.41 -5.96
N PHE A 156 11.74 -4.55 -5.01
CA PHE A 156 10.88 -3.49 -4.46
C PHE A 156 10.71 -2.32 -5.45
N ILE A 157 11.69 -2.13 -6.33
CA ILE A 157 11.63 -1.17 -7.45
C ILE A 157 11.73 -1.98 -8.75
N GLN A 158 10.98 -1.56 -9.76
CA GLN A 158 11.00 -2.16 -11.09
C GLN A 158 11.05 -1.07 -12.17
N ARG A 159 11.59 -1.40 -13.33
CA ARG A 159 11.53 -0.49 -14.49
C ARG A 159 10.09 -0.33 -14.99
N CYS A 160 9.79 0.85 -15.52
CA CYS A 160 8.51 1.17 -16.14
C CYS A 160 8.43 0.64 -17.56
N LEU A 161 7.21 0.50 -18.09
CA LEU A 161 7.01 -0.01 -19.44
C LEU A 161 7.70 0.91 -20.45
N MET A 162 8.67 0.36 -21.18
CA MET A 162 9.49 1.11 -22.14
C MET A 162 8.86 1.09 -23.53
N VAL A 163 9.19 2.09 -24.35
CA VAL A 163 8.94 2.02 -25.79
C VAL A 163 9.92 1.01 -26.39
N PRO A 164 9.47 -0.06 -27.06
CA PRO A 164 10.38 -1.00 -27.70
C PRO A 164 11.25 -0.27 -28.74
N GLU A 165 12.57 -0.40 -28.63
CA GLU A 165 13.54 0.20 -29.57
C GLU A 165 13.26 -0.18 -31.04
N SER A 166 12.56 -1.30 -31.28
CA SER A 166 12.14 -1.76 -32.62
C SER A 166 11.29 -0.75 -33.42
N LEU A 167 10.63 0.22 -32.77
CA LEU A 167 9.86 1.28 -33.43
C LEU A 167 10.68 2.51 -33.82
N GLN A 168 11.95 2.58 -33.41
CA GLN A 168 12.85 3.68 -33.79
C GLN A 168 13.52 3.46 -35.16
N SER A 169 13.27 2.31 -35.83
CA SER A 169 13.71 2.14 -37.21
C SER A 169 12.88 3.06 -38.14
N ALA A 170 13.55 4.12 -38.60
CA ALA A 170 13.00 5.20 -39.39
C ALA A 170 12.43 4.70 -40.73
N LYS A 171 11.09 4.57 -40.86
CA LYS A 171 10.35 4.69 -42.14
C LYS A 171 8.80 4.68 -42.07
N ALA A 172 8.16 4.57 -40.91
CA ALA A 172 6.68 4.65 -40.78
C ALA A 172 6.23 5.95 -40.09
N PRO A 173 5.01 6.49 -40.39
CA PRO A 173 4.45 7.60 -39.64
C PRO A 173 4.34 7.24 -38.16
N PRO A 174 4.60 8.18 -37.22
CA PRO A 174 4.61 7.88 -35.80
C PRO A 174 3.23 7.35 -35.38
N PRO A 175 3.16 6.22 -34.65
CA PRO A 175 1.90 5.72 -34.14
C PRO A 175 1.27 6.75 -33.18
N PRO A 176 -0.08 6.79 -33.07
CA PRO A 176 -0.79 7.76 -32.23
C PRO A 176 -0.41 7.68 -30.74
N ALA A 177 0.09 6.54 -30.27
CA ALA A 177 0.81 6.39 -29.01
C ALA A 177 1.81 5.22 -29.12
N PRO A 178 2.95 5.24 -28.41
CA PRO A 178 3.88 4.12 -28.40
C PRO A 178 3.28 2.92 -27.66
N ALA A 179 3.35 1.73 -28.25
CA ALA A 179 3.00 0.51 -27.54
C ALA A 179 4.12 0.17 -26.56
N LEU A 180 3.90 0.33 -25.25
CA LEU A 180 4.92 0.08 -24.23
C LEU A 180 5.02 -1.42 -23.91
N ALA A 181 6.22 -1.98 -23.95
CA ALA A 181 6.50 -3.37 -23.57
C ALA A 181 7.89 -3.50 -22.94
N ILE A 182 8.06 -4.42 -21.98
CA ILE A 182 9.35 -4.76 -21.37
C ILE A 182 9.60 -6.24 -21.60
N ALA A 183 10.85 -6.60 -21.89
CA ALA A 183 11.32 -7.97 -21.74
C ALA A 183 11.54 -8.27 -20.24
N GLU A 184 10.92 -9.32 -19.69
CA GLU A 184 10.99 -9.67 -18.25
C GLU A 184 12.42 -9.68 -17.67
N LYS A 185 13.42 -9.95 -18.52
CA LYS A 185 14.84 -9.98 -18.16
C LYS A 185 15.43 -8.62 -17.80
N ASP A 186 14.89 -7.52 -18.32
CA ASP A 186 15.42 -6.16 -18.13
C ASP A 186 14.72 -5.40 -16.99
N MET A 187 13.67 -5.98 -16.39
CA MET A 187 12.80 -5.31 -15.42
C MET A 187 13.53 -4.90 -14.13
N TYR A 188 14.57 -5.65 -13.75
CA TYR A 188 15.32 -5.46 -12.50
C TYR A 188 16.81 -5.17 -12.72
N VAL A 189 17.28 -5.16 -13.97
CA VAL A 189 18.68 -4.85 -14.27
C VAL A 189 18.91 -3.37 -14.04
N VAL A 190 19.92 -3.01 -13.24
CA VAL A 190 20.27 -1.61 -13.01
C VAL A 190 21.33 -1.17 -14.04
N PRO A 191 21.19 -0.01 -14.71
CA PRO A 191 22.26 0.53 -15.54
C PRO A 191 23.51 0.74 -14.69
N ARG A 192 24.67 0.32 -15.17
CA ARG A 192 25.95 0.57 -14.47
C ARG A 192 26.33 2.03 -14.62
N LEU A 193 25.81 2.88 -13.75
CA LEU A 193 26.15 4.30 -13.70
C LEU A 193 27.23 4.52 -12.64
N SER A 194 28.37 5.05 -13.04
CA SER A 194 29.37 5.60 -12.12
C SER A 194 28.91 6.98 -11.64
N LEU A 195 27.83 7.03 -10.86
CA LEU A 195 27.36 8.28 -10.25
C LEU A 195 28.32 8.65 -9.12
N VAL A 196 29.31 9.48 -9.43
CA VAL A 196 30.22 10.06 -8.44
C VAL A 196 29.79 11.50 -8.21
N GLY A 197 29.34 11.80 -6.99
CA GLY A 197 28.86 13.12 -6.61
C GLY A 197 28.49 13.17 -5.13
N LYS A 198 28.33 14.40 -4.64
CA LYS A 198 27.92 14.70 -3.27
C LYS A 198 26.62 15.48 -3.30
N GLY A 199 25.75 15.22 -2.35
CA GLY A 199 24.54 16.01 -2.16
C GLY A 199 24.87 17.50 -2.01
N LYS A 200 24.13 18.34 -2.72
CA LYS A 200 24.26 19.79 -2.62
C LYS A 200 23.37 20.27 -1.47
N ARG A 201 23.96 20.96 -0.50
CA ARG A 201 23.15 21.80 0.41
C ARG A 201 22.55 22.94 -0.40
N ARG A 202 21.27 23.24 -0.20
CA ARG A 202 20.71 24.52 -0.62
C ARG A 202 21.35 25.63 0.21
N HIS A 203 22.48 26.16 -0.25
CA HIS A 203 23.03 27.39 0.30
C HIS A 203 22.20 28.55 -0.22
N SER A 204 21.33 29.10 0.62
CA SER A 204 20.68 30.40 0.37
C SER A 204 21.47 31.50 1.08
N CYS A 205 22.75 31.65 0.76
CA CYS A 205 23.48 32.87 1.10
C CYS A 205 24.40 33.22 -0.07
N ASP A 206 24.19 34.42 -0.61
CA ASP A 206 25.20 35.19 -1.32
C ASP A 206 26.41 35.32 -0.38
N GLU A 207 27.49 34.61 -0.67
CA GLU A 207 28.80 35.05 -0.20
C GLU A 207 29.41 35.90 -1.32
N GLU A 208 29.29 37.21 -1.15
CA GLU A 208 30.16 38.19 -1.78
C GLU A 208 31.61 37.90 -1.36
N VAL A 209 32.31 37.12 -2.16
CA VAL A 209 33.78 37.10 -2.15
C VAL A 209 34.24 38.07 -3.22
N GLU A 210 34.72 39.24 -2.78
CA GLU A 210 35.43 40.20 -3.61
C GLU A 210 36.52 39.51 -4.43
N GLY A 211 36.39 39.58 -5.77
CA GLY A 211 37.32 38.95 -6.71
C GLY A 211 36.97 39.25 -8.16
N GLU A 212 37.29 40.47 -8.59
CA GLU A 212 37.49 40.92 -9.99
C GLU A 212 36.34 40.76 -11.01
N HIS A 213 35.81 41.92 -11.40
CA HIS A 213 34.97 42.12 -12.56
C HIS A 213 35.50 41.43 -13.83
N LYS A 214 34.75 40.47 -14.38
CA LYS A 214 34.77 40.16 -15.82
C LYS A 214 33.39 40.32 -16.44
N ALA A 215 33.41 41.07 -17.53
CA ALA A 215 32.26 41.65 -18.19
C ALA A 215 31.20 40.64 -18.64
N LYS A 216 29.96 41.10 -18.50
CA LYS A 216 28.70 40.61 -19.05
C LYS A 216 28.88 40.04 -20.48
N ARG A 217 29.03 38.71 -20.58
CA ARG A 217 28.81 37.97 -21.83
C ARG A 217 27.42 37.36 -21.79
N GLN A 218 26.58 37.87 -22.68
CA GLN A 218 25.22 37.45 -22.97
C GLN A 218 25.22 35.93 -23.20
N LYS A 219 24.64 35.16 -22.27
CA LYS A 219 24.48 33.71 -22.41
C LYS A 219 23.28 33.47 -23.32
N GLN A 220 23.62 33.20 -24.57
CA GLN A 220 22.73 32.72 -25.62
C GLN A 220 22.05 31.43 -25.14
N GLU A 221 20.72 31.36 -25.33
CA GLU A 221 19.92 30.15 -25.16
C GLU A 221 20.56 28.98 -25.94
N GLY A 222 20.80 27.87 -25.24
CA GLY A 222 21.50 26.71 -25.80
C GLY A 222 22.47 26.05 -24.82
N GLY A 223 22.09 25.94 -23.54
CA GLY A 223 22.78 25.08 -22.60
C GLY A 223 22.05 23.75 -22.53
N ALA A 224 22.48 22.76 -23.32
CA ALA A 224 22.13 21.38 -23.05
C ALA A 224 22.61 21.07 -21.62
N SER A 225 21.67 20.93 -20.69
CA SER A 225 21.91 20.06 -19.53
C SER A 225 22.39 18.75 -20.13
N GLU A 226 23.59 18.28 -19.75
CA GLU A 226 24.03 16.94 -20.13
C GLU A 226 22.85 16.00 -19.87
N THR A 227 22.30 15.41 -20.93
CA THR A 227 21.21 14.45 -20.78
C THR A 227 21.76 13.34 -19.92
N PRO A 228 21.16 13.08 -18.75
CA PRO A 228 21.71 12.10 -17.84
C PRO A 228 21.81 10.76 -18.59
N PRO A 229 22.85 9.96 -18.32
CA PRO A 229 23.17 8.76 -19.10
C PRO A 229 22.06 7.68 -19.10
N ASP A 230 21.05 7.84 -18.25
CA ASP A 230 19.87 6.99 -18.10
C ASP A 230 18.57 7.65 -18.62
N ASP A 231 18.67 8.65 -19.49
CA ASP A 231 17.49 9.25 -20.13
C ASP A 231 16.71 8.20 -20.94
N GLY A 232 15.41 8.10 -20.66
CA GLY A 232 14.54 7.04 -21.16
C GLY A 232 14.39 5.82 -20.25
N ILE A 233 15.19 5.66 -19.20
CA ILE A 233 15.05 4.56 -18.21
C ILE A 233 14.34 5.05 -16.95
N TYR A 234 13.03 4.81 -16.90
CA TYR A 234 12.21 5.16 -15.76
C TYR A 234 12.01 3.97 -14.81
N TRP A 235 11.99 4.28 -13.52
CA TRP A 235 11.74 3.36 -12.43
C TRP A 235 10.47 3.72 -11.69
N GLN A 236 9.82 2.70 -11.15
CA GLN A 236 8.63 2.81 -10.33
C GLN A 236 8.69 1.83 -9.15
N VAL A 237 7.90 2.12 -8.12
CA VAL A 237 7.75 1.22 -6.98
C VAL A 237 6.87 0.03 -7.35
N ASN A 238 7.38 -1.17 -7.12
CA ASN A 238 6.64 -2.41 -7.28
C ASN A 238 5.76 -2.67 -6.04
N LEU A 239 4.49 -2.27 -6.12
CA LEU A 239 3.55 -2.45 -5.01
C LEU A 239 3.24 -3.91 -4.69
N GLU A 240 3.32 -4.81 -5.68
CA GLU A 240 3.03 -6.24 -5.46
C GLU A 240 4.08 -6.87 -4.55
N ARG A 241 5.34 -6.44 -4.66
CA ARG A 241 6.41 -6.90 -3.77
C ARG A 241 6.16 -6.47 -2.31
N PHE A 242 5.68 -5.26 -2.09
CA PHE A 242 5.27 -4.82 -0.75
C PHE A 242 4.10 -5.64 -0.22
N HIS A 243 3.12 -5.98 -1.06
CA HIS A 243 1.99 -6.82 -0.66
C HIS A 243 2.43 -8.24 -0.27
N GLN A 244 3.36 -8.82 -1.04
CA GLN A 244 4.00 -10.09 -0.68
C GLN A 244 4.67 -9.98 0.70
N HIS A 245 5.46 -8.93 0.92
CA HIS A 245 6.11 -8.72 2.22
C HIS A 245 5.11 -8.57 3.38
N PHE A 246 4.02 -7.83 3.20
CA PHE A 246 2.98 -7.67 4.23
C PHE A 246 2.24 -8.97 4.53
N ARG A 247 1.97 -9.78 3.51
CA ARG A 247 1.40 -11.11 3.70
C ARG A 247 2.35 -11.99 4.50
N ASP A 248 3.63 -11.98 4.16
CA ASP A 248 4.65 -12.79 4.82
C ASP A 248 4.81 -12.37 6.29
N GLN A 249 4.80 -11.06 6.59
CA GLN A 249 4.77 -10.54 7.96
C GLN A 249 3.51 -10.97 8.74
N ALA A 250 2.34 -10.92 8.10
CA ALA A 250 1.10 -11.36 8.72
C ALA A 250 1.13 -12.87 9.04
N LEU A 251 1.71 -13.69 8.15
CA LEU A 251 1.86 -15.13 8.41
C LEU A 251 2.82 -15.39 9.58
N VAL A 252 3.97 -14.73 9.57
CA VAL A 252 5.00 -14.90 10.61
C VAL A 252 4.49 -14.46 11.98
N SER A 253 3.78 -13.33 12.08
CA SER A 253 3.16 -12.87 13.33
C SER A 253 2.05 -13.81 13.81
N ALA A 254 1.28 -14.41 12.90
CA ALA A 254 0.27 -15.41 13.27
C ALA A 254 0.90 -16.68 13.86
N VAL A 255 2.01 -17.15 13.28
CA VAL A 255 2.78 -18.30 13.81
C VAL A 255 3.40 -17.96 15.16
N ALA A 256 3.99 -16.77 15.31
CA ALA A 256 4.59 -16.32 16.58
C ALA A 256 3.58 -16.30 17.73
N ASN A 257 2.36 -15.83 17.47
CA ASN A 257 1.30 -15.73 18.49
C ASN A 257 0.68 -17.10 18.86
N ARG A 258 0.76 -18.09 17.98
CA ARG A 258 0.19 -19.43 18.21
C ARG A 258 1.19 -20.39 18.84
N MET A 259 2.43 -20.36 18.39
CA MET A 259 3.48 -21.31 18.77
C MET A 259 4.55 -20.60 19.59
N ASP A 260 5.65 -20.22 18.96
CA ASP A 260 6.78 -19.53 19.57
C ASP A 260 7.53 -18.66 18.55
N GLN A 261 8.41 -17.81 19.05
CA GLN A 261 9.22 -16.91 18.23
C GLN A 261 10.18 -17.68 17.31
N THR A 262 10.70 -18.83 17.77
CA THR A 262 11.61 -19.70 17.01
C THR A 262 10.92 -20.35 15.81
N SER A 263 9.71 -20.88 15.95
CA SER A 263 8.93 -21.39 14.81
C SER A 263 8.61 -20.27 13.81
N SER A 264 8.33 -19.06 14.30
CA SER A 264 8.11 -17.91 13.44
C SER A 264 9.33 -17.56 12.58
N GLU A 265 10.55 -17.73 13.12
CA GLU A 265 11.79 -17.50 12.38
C GLU A 265 12.04 -18.57 11.33
N VAL A 266 11.71 -19.84 11.63
CA VAL A 266 11.77 -20.92 10.63
C VAL A 266 10.86 -20.60 9.45
N VAL A 267 9.60 -20.23 9.72
CA VAL A 267 8.65 -19.84 8.66
C VAL A 267 9.11 -18.58 7.93
N ARG A 268 9.64 -17.57 8.64
CA ARG A 268 10.23 -16.36 8.04
C ARG A 268 11.37 -16.70 7.08
N THR A 269 12.22 -17.64 7.46
CA THR A 269 13.34 -18.11 6.64
C THR A 269 12.83 -18.82 5.37
N MET A 270 11.85 -19.72 5.50
CA MET A 270 11.22 -20.39 4.36
C MET A 270 10.58 -19.40 3.38
N LEU A 271 9.90 -18.38 3.89
CA LEU A 271 9.30 -17.33 3.06
C LEU A 271 10.36 -16.49 2.36
N ARG A 272 11.43 -16.08 3.05
CA ARG A 272 12.56 -15.34 2.47
C ARG A 272 13.20 -16.07 1.30
N MET A 273 13.43 -17.37 1.43
CA MET A 273 13.95 -18.20 0.33
C MET A 273 12.97 -18.30 -0.86
N SER A 274 11.69 -18.12 -0.60
CA SER A 274 10.61 -18.24 -1.57
C SER A 274 10.25 -16.91 -2.25
N GLU A 275 10.82 -15.77 -1.84
CA GLU A 275 10.39 -14.44 -2.28
C GLU A 275 10.48 -14.24 -3.80
N VAL A 276 11.57 -14.72 -4.41
CA VAL A 276 11.87 -14.53 -5.84
C VAL A 276 11.35 -15.70 -6.68
N THR A 277 11.20 -16.88 -6.08
CA THR A 277 10.84 -18.12 -6.80
C THR A 277 9.34 -18.36 -6.87
N THR A 278 8.56 -17.69 -6.02
CA THR A 278 7.10 -17.87 -5.95
C THR A 278 6.38 -16.66 -6.54
N ALA A 279 5.43 -16.92 -7.43
CA ALA A 279 4.56 -15.87 -7.94
C ALA A 279 3.64 -15.34 -6.82
N SER A 280 3.31 -14.05 -6.86
CA SER A 280 2.49 -13.39 -5.82
C SER A 280 1.13 -14.08 -5.59
N GLY A 281 0.50 -14.61 -6.64
CA GLY A 281 -0.77 -15.34 -6.58
C GLY A 281 -0.68 -16.86 -6.40
N ALA A 282 0.51 -17.42 -6.14
CA ALA A 282 0.69 -18.87 -6.01
C ALA A 282 0.00 -19.43 -4.75
N SER A 283 -0.48 -20.67 -4.85
CA SER A 283 -1.18 -21.35 -3.75
C SER A 283 -0.28 -21.81 -2.61
N HIS A 284 0.86 -22.35 -3.00
CA HIS A 284 1.88 -22.88 -2.13
C HIS A 284 3.23 -22.35 -2.59
N THR A 285 4.17 -22.24 -1.65
CA THR A 285 5.56 -21.97 -2.01
C THR A 285 6.17 -23.16 -2.76
N GLN A 286 7.33 -22.94 -3.37
CA GLN A 286 8.16 -24.06 -3.82
C GLN A 286 8.55 -24.94 -2.63
N PRO A 287 8.66 -26.27 -2.81
CA PRO A 287 9.07 -27.17 -1.76
C PRO A 287 10.53 -26.93 -1.38
N LEU A 288 10.80 -26.73 -0.09
CA LEU A 288 12.13 -26.52 0.47
C LEU A 288 12.54 -27.71 1.33
N SER A 289 13.79 -28.16 1.22
CA SER A 289 14.31 -29.24 2.05
C SER A 289 14.72 -28.73 3.44
N SER A 290 14.63 -29.57 4.47
CA SER A 290 15.08 -29.19 5.82
C SER A 290 16.57 -28.80 5.87
N ASN A 291 17.40 -29.40 5.01
CA ASN A 291 18.82 -29.06 4.90
C ASN A 291 19.07 -27.65 4.35
N GLU A 292 18.29 -27.21 3.37
CA GLU A 292 18.42 -25.87 2.80
C GLU A 292 17.94 -24.82 3.81
N ILE A 293 16.82 -25.11 4.48
CA ILE A 293 16.29 -24.26 5.56
C ILE A 293 17.35 -24.11 6.67
N PHE A 294 17.96 -25.21 7.10
CA PHE A 294 19.02 -25.21 8.12
C PHE A 294 20.22 -24.31 7.76
N ARG A 295 20.63 -24.29 6.48
CA ARG A 295 21.76 -23.45 6.02
C ARG A 295 21.40 -21.98 5.95
N SER A 296 20.13 -21.67 5.68
CA SER A 296 19.63 -20.30 5.52
C SER A 296 19.19 -19.64 6.83
N LEU A 297 19.10 -20.40 7.92
CA LEU A 297 18.75 -19.89 9.24
C LEU A 297 19.82 -18.89 9.75
N PRO A 298 19.42 -17.78 10.37
CA PRO A 298 20.38 -16.82 10.91
C PRO A 298 21.27 -17.45 12.00
N ALA A 299 22.58 -17.18 11.95
CA ALA A 299 23.57 -17.73 12.88
C ALA A 299 23.34 -17.39 14.38
N GLY A 300 22.41 -16.48 14.68
CA GLY A 300 21.99 -16.17 16.06
C GLY A 300 21.13 -17.25 16.71
N TYR A 301 20.54 -18.17 15.93
CA TYR A 301 19.73 -19.26 16.45
C TYR A 301 20.56 -20.56 16.47
N ASN A 302 21.10 -20.90 17.64
CA ASN A 302 21.88 -22.14 17.87
C ASN A 302 20.98 -23.40 17.93
N ILE A 303 20.15 -23.60 16.90
CA ILE A 303 19.25 -24.75 16.79
C ILE A 303 20.04 -25.89 16.12
N GLY A 304 20.07 -27.07 16.74
CA GLY A 304 20.61 -28.28 16.09
C GLY A 304 19.63 -28.81 15.04
N LYS A 305 20.14 -29.44 13.96
CA LYS A 305 19.29 -29.97 12.87
C LYS A 305 18.14 -30.86 13.37
N GLN A 306 18.40 -31.71 14.36
CA GLN A 306 17.37 -32.59 14.95
C GLN A 306 16.21 -31.81 15.59
N VAL A 307 16.52 -30.66 16.20
CA VAL A 307 15.51 -29.79 16.82
C VAL A 307 14.73 -29.05 15.73
N LEU A 308 15.38 -28.64 14.64
CA LEU A 308 14.69 -28.06 13.49
C LEU A 308 13.69 -29.05 12.87
N ASP A 309 14.09 -30.31 12.68
CA ASP A 309 13.21 -31.34 12.13
C ASP A 309 11.99 -31.59 13.07
N GLN A 310 12.17 -31.50 14.39
CA GLN A 310 11.07 -31.54 15.35
C GLN A 310 10.11 -30.36 15.21
N TYR A 311 10.63 -29.14 15.06
CA TYR A 311 9.81 -27.95 14.82
C TYR A 311 9.02 -28.03 13.52
N LEU A 312 9.65 -28.51 12.45
CA LEU A 312 9.00 -28.68 11.15
C LEU A 312 7.91 -29.76 11.17
N ALA A 313 8.12 -30.85 11.92
CA ALA A 313 7.08 -31.85 12.15
C ALA A 313 5.90 -31.26 12.95
N LEU A 314 6.18 -30.52 14.03
CA LEU A 314 5.14 -29.84 14.82
C LEU A 314 4.34 -28.82 14.00
N LEU A 315 5.02 -28.07 13.12
CA LEU A 315 4.40 -27.12 12.20
C LEU A 315 3.52 -27.82 11.15
N ALA A 316 3.92 -29.01 10.69
CA ALA A 316 3.16 -29.81 9.73
C ALA A 316 1.93 -30.48 10.35
N ASP A 317 1.98 -30.82 11.64
CA ASP A 317 0.87 -31.44 12.38
C ASP A 317 -0.19 -30.41 12.85
N ASP A 318 0.06 -29.10 12.69
CA ASP A 318 -0.85 -28.06 13.15
C ASP A 318 -2.17 -28.04 12.33
N PRO A 319 -3.36 -28.02 12.95
CA PRO A 319 -4.65 -28.04 12.23
C PRO A 319 -4.93 -26.80 11.35
N LEU A 320 -4.07 -25.77 11.37
CA LEU A 320 -4.16 -24.65 10.45
C LEU A 320 -3.39 -24.87 9.14
N GLU A 321 -2.58 -25.94 9.06
CA GLU A 321 -1.80 -26.32 7.87
C GLU A 321 -0.98 -25.15 7.28
N PHE A 322 -0.35 -24.35 8.15
CA PHE A 322 0.54 -23.26 7.73
C PHE A 322 1.71 -23.80 6.89
N VAL A 323 2.27 -24.92 7.35
CA VAL A 323 3.32 -25.67 6.65
C VAL A 323 2.76 -27.05 6.34
N GLY A 324 2.92 -27.49 5.10
CA GLY A 324 2.59 -28.83 4.67
C GLY A 324 3.85 -29.64 4.37
N LYS A 325 3.83 -30.93 4.63
CA LYS A 325 4.88 -31.85 4.17
C LYS A 325 4.52 -32.34 2.76
N SER A 326 5.35 -32.02 1.79
CA SER A 326 5.13 -32.36 0.37
C SER A 326 5.83 -33.65 -0.07
N GLY A 327 6.88 -34.04 0.64
CA GLY A 327 7.70 -35.21 0.30
C GLY A 327 8.76 -35.54 1.36
N ASP A 328 9.42 -36.68 1.19
CA ASP A 328 10.43 -37.22 2.11
C ASP A 328 11.88 -37.05 1.63
N SER A 329 12.08 -36.52 0.42
CA SER A 329 13.42 -36.30 -0.12
C SER A 329 14.21 -35.28 0.70
N GLY A 330 15.51 -35.54 0.91
CA GLY A 330 16.42 -34.57 1.52
C GLY A 330 16.18 -34.30 3.02
N GLY A 331 15.57 -35.24 3.76
CA GLY A 331 15.22 -35.05 5.17
C GLY A 331 13.82 -34.47 5.41
N GLY A 332 12.99 -34.43 4.36
CA GLY A 332 11.64 -33.87 4.36
C GLY A 332 11.59 -32.58 3.56
N THR A 333 10.65 -32.50 2.61
CA THR A 333 10.35 -31.28 1.86
C THR A 333 9.09 -30.63 2.39
N TYR A 334 9.21 -29.36 2.75
CA TYR A 334 8.16 -28.57 3.37
C TYR A 334 7.72 -27.46 2.42
N ILE A 335 6.41 -27.24 2.36
CA ILE A 335 5.77 -26.16 1.60
C ILE A 335 5.05 -25.25 2.57
N VAL A 336 5.13 -23.93 2.35
CA VAL A 336 4.31 -22.98 3.10
C VAL A 336 3.04 -22.72 2.28
N SER A 337 1.89 -22.87 2.92
CA SER A 337 0.61 -22.54 2.32
C SER A 337 0.43 -21.02 2.31
N ILE A 338 0.63 -20.40 1.14
CA ILE A 338 0.48 -18.96 0.94
C ILE A 338 -1.01 -18.57 0.97
N LEU A 339 -1.84 -19.37 0.31
CA LEU A 339 -3.29 -19.24 0.37
C LEU A 339 -3.79 -19.93 1.65
N TRP A 340 -3.60 -19.25 2.78
CA TRP A 340 -4.23 -19.60 4.06
C TRP A 340 -5.76 -19.75 3.97
N ALA A 341 -6.36 -19.28 2.86
CA ALA A 341 -7.78 -19.23 2.58
C ALA A 341 -8.36 -20.40 1.76
N SER A 342 -7.56 -21.14 0.98
CA SER A 342 -8.12 -21.91 -0.14
C SER A 342 -8.39 -23.39 0.08
N ARG A 343 -7.88 -24.04 1.13
CA ARG A 343 -7.90 -25.52 1.17
C ARG A 343 -8.22 -26.22 2.50
N ALA A 344 -8.08 -25.57 3.66
CA ALA A 344 -8.42 -26.18 4.96
C ALA A 344 -9.82 -25.75 5.43
N PRO A 345 -10.58 -26.60 6.17
CA PRO A 345 -11.91 -26.26 6.67
C PRO A 345 -11.91 -24.92 7.42
N PRO A 346 -13.01 -24.13 7.38
CA PRO A 346 -13.10 -22.82 7.99
C PRO A 346 -12.86 -22.94 9.49
N SER A 347 -11.61 -22.79 9.90
CA SER A 347 -11.23 -22.86 11.28
C SER A 347 -11.44 -21.47 11.88
N PRO A 348 -11.86 -21.37 13.14
CA PRO A 348 -12.20 -20.11 13.82
C PRO A 348 -11.01 -19.15 13.98
N PHE A 349 -9.81 -19.54 13.54
CA PHE A 349 -8.59 -18.73 13.64
C PHE A 349 -8.16 -18.12 12.29
N GLN A 350 -8.79 -18.49 11.17
CA GLN A 350 -8.44 -17.98 9.84
C GLN A 350 -8.90 -16.52 9.60
N HIS A 351 -9.79 -15.97 10.43
CA HIS A 351 -10.29 -14.60 10.25
C HIS A 351 -10.20 -13.76 11.52
N PRO A 352 -9.00 -13.53 12.07
CA PRO A 352 -8.83 -12.71 13.26
C PRO A 352 -9.42 -11.32 13.03
N SER A 353 -9.29 -10.73 11.83
CA SER A 353 -9.85 -9.40 11.53
C SER A 353 -11.38 -9.37 11.58
N LEU A 354 -12.07 -10.38 11.04
CA LEU A 354 -13.54 -10.48 11.14
C LEU A 354 -13.97 -10.69 12.60
N ILE A 355 -13.27 -11.56 13.32
CA ILE A 355 -13.57 -11.88 14.72
C ILE A 355 -13.27 -10.71 15.65
N LEU A 356 -12.21 -9.94 15.39
CA LEU A 356 -11.84 -8.73 16.11
C LEU A 356 -12.85 -7.62 15.85
N LEU A 357 -13.28 -7.40 14.61
CA LEU A 357 -14.33 -6.43 14.33
C LEU A 357 -15.64 -6.79 15.06
N LEU A 358 -16.00 -8.08 15.05
CA LEU A 358 -17.17 -8.57 15.79
C LEU A 358 -16.99 -8.41 17.31
N LEU A 359 -15.79 -8.66 17.82
CA LEU A 359 -15.45 -8.47 19.23
C LEU A 359 -15.58 -6.99 19.64
N HIS A 360 -15.09 -6.06 18.82
CA HIS A 360 -15.15 -4.63 19.10
C HIS A 360 -16.56 -4.05 18.98
N ARG A 361 -17.35 -4.49 17.98
CA ARG A 361 -18.71 -3.95 17.76
C ARG A 361 -19.78 -4.62 18.62
N PHE A 362 -19.73 -5.95 18.74
CA PHE A 362 -20.82 -6.75 19.33
C PHE A 362 -20.42 -7.46 20.63
N GLY A 363 -19.16 -7.34 21.04
CA GLY A 363 -18.64 -7.92 22.27
C GLY A 363 -18.26 -9.40 22.15
N SER A 364 -17.70 -9.93 23.23
CA SER A 364 -17.13 -11.28 23.30
C SER A 364 -18.17 -12.41 23.15
N ARG A 365 -19.41 -12.18 23.59
CA ARG A 365 -20.52 -13.14 23.49
C ARG A 365 -20.95 -13.38 22.04
N CYS A 366 -21.11 -12.32 21.25
CA CYS A 366 -21.39 -12.45 19.80
C CYS A 366 -20.23 -13.12 19.06
N ALA A 367 -18.99 -12.76 19.39
CA ALA A 367 -17.82 -13.40 18.80
C ALA A 367 -17.78 -14.92 19.10
N ARG A 368 -18.26 -15.35 20.27
CA ARG A 368 -18.40 -16.78 20.61
C ARG A 368 -19.40 -17.48 19.68
N ILE A 369 -20.59 -16.90 19.48
CA ILE A 369 -21.61 -17.44 18.58
C ILE A 369 -21.07 -17.51 17.14
N PHE A 370 -20.38 -16.47 16.68
CA PHE A 370 -19.79 -16.45 15.35
C PHE A 370 -18.72 -17.54 15.15
N ARG A 371 -17.81 -17.72 16.12
CA ARG A 371 -16.79 -18.79 16.08
C ARG A 371 -17.44 -20.19 16.09
N LEU A 372 -18.53 -20.35 16.82
CA LEU A 372 -19.29 -21.59 16.86
C LEU A 372 -19.92 -21.89 15.49
N LEU A 373 -20.56 -20.89 14.86
CA LEU A 373 -21.14 -21.00 13.52
C LEU A 373 -20.08 -21.32 12.46
N LEU A 374 -18.88 -20.75 12.54
CA LEU A 374 -17.78 -21.08 11.64
C LEU A 374 -17.34 -22.55 11.74
N ARG A 375 -17.21 -23.07 12.97
CA ARG A 375 -16.77 -24.47 13.21
C ARG A 375 -17.80 -25.50 12.75
N LYS A 376 -19.08 -25.26 13.05
CA LYS A 376 -20.16 -26.23 12.80
C LYS A 376 -20.90 -26.01 11.48
N LYS A 377 -20.66 -24.88 10.79
CA LYS A 377 -21.23 -24.42 9.52
C LYS A 377 -22.73 -24.14 9.53
N HIS A 378 -23.54 -25.10 9.97
CA HIS A 378 -25.00 -25.01 10.00
C HIS A 378 -25.50 -25.31 11.42
N LEU A 379 -26.20 -24.35 12.03
CA LEU A 379 -26.78 -24.53 13.36
C LEU A 379 -28.19 -23.97 13.47
N GLU A 380 -29.03 -24.68 14.23
CA GLU A 380 -30.34 -24.19 14.66
C GLU A 380 -30.21 -23.32 15.92
N GLN A 381 -31.21 -22.48 16.18
CA GLN A 381 -31.23 -21.59 17.34
C GLN A 381 -31.00 -22.32 18.68
N LYS A 382 -31.69 -23.45 18.91
CA LYS A 382 -31.54 -24.23 20.14
C LYS A 382 -30.12 -24.78 20.32
N GLN A 383 -29.50 -25.23 19.23
CA GLN A 383 -28.13 -25.74 19.26
C GLN A 383 -27.11 -24.63 19.53
N VAL A 384 -27.36 -23.41 19.01
CA VAL A 384 -26.52 -22.24 19.33
C VAL A 384 -26.59 -21.92 20.82
N GLU A 385 -27.77 -21.95 21.42
CA GLU A 385 -27.97 -21.72 22.86
C GLU A 385 -27.19 -22.74 23.70
N ASP A 386 -27.37 -24.03 23.40
CA ASP A 386 -26.75 -25.15 24.13
C ASP A 386 -25.21 -25.14 23.99
N PHE A 387 -24.68 -24.99 22.77
CA PHE A 387 -23.23 -25.02 22.55
C PHE A 387 -22.51 -23.73 22.95
N ALA A 388 -23.18 -22.57 22.91
CA ALA A 388 -22.57 -21.31 23.31
C ALA A 388 -22.65 -21.06 24.83
N MET A 389 -23.49 -21.82 25.54
CA MET A 389 -23.81 -21.63 26.96
C MET A 389 -24.29 -20.20 27.23
N ILE A 390 -25.22 -19.72 26.39
CA ILE A 390 -25.79 -18.37 26.45
C ILE A 390 -27.31 -18.50 26.65
N PRO A 391 -27.93 -17.69 27.50
CA PRO A 391 -29.39 -17.71 27.69
C PRO A 391 -30.14 -17.46 26.38
N ALA A 392 -31.25 -18.17 26.19
CA ALA A 392 -32.04 -18.14 24.95
C ALA A 392 -32.34 -16.72 24.47
N LYS A 393 -32.95 -15.88 25.33
CA LYS A 393 -33.33 -14.50 24.99
C LYS A 393 -32.16 -13.69 24.42
N GLU A 394 -30.97 -13.83 25.01
CA GLU A 394 -29.80 -13.06 24.60
C GLU A 394 -29.20 -13.61 23.30
N ALA A 395 -29.15 -14.93 23.15
CA ALA A 395 -28.67 -15.58 21.92
C ALA A 395 -29.53 -15.20 20.71
N LYS A 396 -30.86 -15.16 20.85
CA LYS A 396 -31.76 -14.73 19.75
C LYS A 396 -31.48 -13.29 19.33
N ASP A 397 -31.37 -12.40 20.31
CA ASP A 397 -31.15 -10.98 20.07
C ASP A 397 -29.80 -10.72 19.36
N MET A 398 -28.75 -11.43 19.78
CA MET A 398 -27.44 -11.38 19.12
C MET A 398 -27.48 -11.95 17.70
N LEU A 399 -28.15 -13.09 17.47
CA LEU A 399 -28.29 -13.70 16.14
C LEU A 399 -29.04 -12.77 15.17
N TYR A 400 -30.12 -12.14 15.61
CA TYR A 400 -30.87 -11.22 14.75
C TYR A 400 -30.09 -9.95 14.44
N ARG A 401 -29.31 -9.41 15.39
CA ARG A 401 -28.39 -8.31 15.11
C ARG A 401 -27.32 -8.68 14.09
N MET A 402 -26.78 -9.89 14.15
CA MET A 402 -25.80 -10.38 13.18
C MET A 402 -26.42 -10.63 11.80
N LEU A 403 -27.69 -11.05 11.76
CA LEU A 403 -28.46 -11.24 10.54
C LEU A 403 -28.78 -9.89 9.86
N SER A 404 -29.23 -8.88 10.61
CA SER A 404 -29.50 -7.54 10.05
C SER A 404 -28.24 -6.87 9.47
N GLU A 405 -27.09 -7.25 10.00
CA GLU A 405 -25.78 -6.75 9.57
C GLU A 405 -25.13 -7.66 8.52
N ASN A 406 -25.86 -8.64 7.95
CA ASN A 406 -25.41 -9.57 6.89
C ASN A 406 -24.13 -10.35 7.22
N LEU A 407 -23.83 -10.55 8.51
CA LEU A 407 -22.70 -11.37 8.97
C LEU A 407 -23.06 -12.86 8.99
N VAL A 408 -24.34 -13.15 9.18
CA VAL A 408 -24.92 -14.49 9.21
C VAL A 408 -26.04 -14.53 8.18
N SER A 409 -26.13 -15.61 7.42
CA SER A 409 -27.20 -15.90 6.48
C SER A 409 -28.12 -16.99 7.02
N LEU A 410 -29.41 -16.85 6.73
CA LEU A 410 -30.39 -17.91 6.96
C LEU A 410 -30.44 -18.84 5.74
N GLN A 411 -30.28 -20.13 5.99
CA GLN A 411 -30.51 -21.18 5.02
C GLN A 411 -31.80 -21.91 5.37
N GLU A 412 -32.79 -21.78 4.51
CA GLU A 412 -34.10 -22.39 4.67
C GLU A 412 -34.11 -23.78 4.04
N ILE A 413 -34.43 -24.80 4.83
CA ILE A 413 -34.62 -26.17 4.35
C ILE A 413 -36.10 -26.53 4.51
N PRO A 414 -36.89 -26.44 3.43
CA PRO A 414 -38.32 -26.73 3.49
C PRO A 414 -38.58 -28.24 3.57
N LYS A 415 -39.53 -28.67 4.42
CA LYS A 415 -40.00 -30.08 4.43
C LYS A 415 -40.99 -30.35 3.28
N THR A 416 -41.68 -29.32 2.83
CA THR A 416 -42.71 -29.37 1.77
C THR A 416 -42.39 -28.32 0.71
N PRO A 417 -42.70 -28.56 -0.58
CA PRO A 417 -42.35 -27.64 -1.66
C PRO A 417 -43.00 -26.25 -1.54
N ASP A 418 -44.00 -26.09 -0.67
CA ASP A 418 -44.69 -24.82 -0.43
C ASP A 418 -43.88 -23.80 0.38
N HIS A 419 -42.65 -24.14 0.81
CA HIS A 419 -41.76 -23.26 1.61
C HIS A 419 -42.44 -22.58 2.83
N ALA A 420 -43.47 -23.20 3.39
CA ALA A 420 -44.22 -22.63 4.50
C ALA A 420 -43.31 -22.48 5.75
N PRO A 421 -43.28 -21.32 6.43
CA PRO A 421 -42.41 -21.08 7.59
C PRO A 421 -42.61 -22.08 8.75
N SER A 422 -43.83 -22.59 8.92
CA SER A 422 -44.15 -23.57 9.97
C SER A 422 -43.56 -24.96 9.72
N ARG A 423 -43.19 -25.26 8.46
CA ARG A 423 -42.66 -26.57 8.02
C ARG A 423 -41.26 -26.44 7.43
N THR A 424 -40.55 -25.36 7.74
CA THR A 424 -39.21 -25.06 7.22
C THR A 424 -38.22 -24.96 8.37
N PHE A 425 -37.06 -25.59 8.21
CA PHE A 425 -35.96 -25.44 9.16
C PHE A 425 -35.13 -24.22 8.79
N TYR A 426 -34.83 -23.38 9.77
CA TYR A 426 -34.00 -22.20 9.63
C TYR A 426 -32.62 -22.48 10.21
N LEU A 427 -31.63 -22.69 9.34
CA LEU A 427 -30.25 -22.91 9.73
C LEU A 427 -29.46 -21.63 9.57
N TYR A 428 -28.76 -21.23 10.63
CA TYR A 428 -27.81 -20.12 10.57
C TYR A 428 -26.50 -20.60 9.97
N THR A 429 -26.02 -19.84 8.99
CA THR A 429 -24.80 -20.11 8.24
C THR A 429 -23.96 -18.84 8.15
N VAL A 430 -22.64 -18.97 8.07
CA VAL A 430 -21.76 -17.84 7.86
C VAL A 430 -21.10 -17.98 6.50
N ASN A 431 -21.46 -17.07 5.59
CA ASN A 431 -20.74 -16.92 4.33
C ASN A 431 -19.58 -15.94 4.53
N VAL A 432 -18.37 -16.50 4.73
CA VAL A 432 -17.14 -15.71 4.94
C VAL A 432 -16.86 -14.77 3.77
N MET A 433 -17.07 -15.21 2.54
CA MET A 433 -16.81 -14.40 1.34
C MET A 433 -17.74 -13.19 1.25
N ALA A 434 -19.04 -13.41 1.51
CA ALA A 434 -20.01 -12.31 1.53
C ALA A 434 -19.72 -11.35 2.68
N ALA A 435 -19.41 -11.87 3.87
CA ALA A 435 -19.05 -11.06 5.04
C ALA A 435 -17.77 -10.24 4.80
N ALA A 436 -16.74 -10.83 4.19
CA ALA A 436 -15.49 -10.15 3.85
C ALA A 436 -15.71 -9.01 2.84
N ARG A 437 -16.47 -9.24 1.75
CA ARG A 437 -16.81 -8.20 0.77
C ARG A 437 -17.63 -7.07 1.37
N MET A 438 -18.62 -7.40 2.19
CA MET A 438 -19.41 -6.40 2.90
C MET A 438 -18.54 -5.59 3.86
N LEU A 439 -17.66 -6.24 4.61
CA LEU A 439 -16.75 -5.54 5.51
C LEU A 439 -15.80 -4.63 4.74
N LEU A 440 -15.23 -5.11 3.64
CA LEU A 440 -14.36 -4.31 2.78
C LEU A 440 -15.07 -3.04 2.29
N HIS A 441 -16.32 -3.17 1.83
CA HIS A 441 -17.14 -2.01 1.45
C HIS A 441 -17.33 -1.01 2.60
N ARG A 442 -17.53 -1.50 3.83
CA ARG A 442 -17.62 -0.64 5.02
C ARG A 442 -16.29 0.03 5.35
N CYS A 443 -15.17 -0.67 5.20
CA CYS A 443 -13.84 -0.10 5.40
C CYS A 443 -13.58 1.05 4.43
N TYR A 444 -13.92 0.91 3.14
CA TYR A 444 -13.80 2.02 2.18
C TYR A 444 -14.68 3.21 2.56
N LYS A 445 -15.92 2.96 3.00
CA LYS A 445 -16.80 4.03 3.49
C LYS A 445 -16.25 4.71 4.75
N SER A 446 -15.69 3.93 5.68
CA SER A 446 -15.05 4.45 6.89
C SER A 446 -13.84 5.32 6.55
N ALA A 447 -12.97 4.88 5.64
CA ALA A 447 -11.83 5.67 5.16
C ALA A 447 -12.30 6.99 4.52
N ALA A 448 -13.30 6.93 3.63
CA ALA A 448 -13.87 8.13 3.01
C ALA A 448 -14.44 9.12 4.05
N ASN A 449 -15.19 8.62 5.04
CA ASN A 449 -15.73 9.47 6.11
C ASN A 449 -14.63 10.11 6.97
N LEU A 450 -13.53 9.38 7.24
CA LEU A 450 -12.37 9.90 7.97
C LEU A 450 -11.69 11.02 7.20
N MET A 451 -11.47 10.83 5.89
CA MET A 451 -10.91 11.87 5.01
C MET A 451 -11.83 13.09 4.93
N GLU A 452 -13.13 12.91 4.76
CA GLU A 452 -14.11 14.01 4.75
C GLU A 452 -14.08 14.78 6.07
N ARG A 453 -13.94 14.08 7.20
CA ARG A 453 -13.82 14.70 8.52
C ARG A 453 -12.52 15.50 8.65
N ARG A 454 -11.38 14.96 8.22
CA ARG A 454 -10.09 15.68 8.19
C ARG A 454 -10.21 16.96 7.36
N GLN A 455 -10.72 16.84 6.13
CA GLN A 455 -10.91 17.97 5.24
C GLN A 455 -11.86 19.02 5.81
N HIS A 456 -12.92 18.60 6.51
CA HIS A 456 -13.83 19.51 7.21
C HIS A 456 -13.11 20.29 8.31
N GLU A 457 -12.36 19.62 9.18
CA GLU A 457 -11.62 20.27 10.28
C GLU A 457 -10.53 21.22 9.76
N MET A 458 -9.85 20.86 8.67
CA MET A 458 -8.88 21.74 8.00
C MET A 458 -9.55 22.95 7.35
N ARG A 459 -10.74 22.78 6.77
CA ARG A 459 -11.47 23.87 6.10
C ARG A 459 -12.00 24.90 7.09
N GLU A 460 -12.55 24.44 8.22
CA GLU A 460 -13.03 25.34 9.29
C GLU A 460 -11.89 26.18 9.88
N ASN A 461 -10.71 25.57 10.08
CA ASN A 461 -9.55 26.22 10.69
C ASN A 461 -8.56 26.82 9.66
N LYS A 462 -8.94 26.93 8.38
CA LYS A 462 -8.04 27.37 7.30
C LYS A 462 -7.35 28.70 7.60
N ARG A 463 -8.09 29.70 8.14
CA ARG A 463 -7.54 31.02 8.50
C ARG A 463 -6.46 30.93 9.57
N LEU A 464 -6.67 30.05 10.55
CA LEU A 464 -5.74 29.85 11.66
C LEU A 464 -4.47 29.12 11.19
N LEU A 465 -4.62 28.14 10.31
CA LEU A 465 -3.48 27.45 9.67
C LEU A 465 -2.66 28.42 8.80
N GLU A 466 -3.30 29.26 8.00
CA GLU A 466 -2.61 30.29 7.20
C GLU A 466 -1.86 31.29 8.08
N LYS A 467 -2.44 31.70 9.23
CA LYS A 467 -1.77 32.56 10.22
C LYS A 467 -0.54 31.85 10.81
N SER A 468 -0.69 30.59 11.24
CA SER A 468 0.42 29.79 11.79
C SER A 468 1.56 29.63 10.79
N GLN A 469 1.26 29.29 9.54
CA GLN A 469 2.25 29.11 8.47
C GLN A 469 3.01 30.40 8.16
N ARG A 470 2.33 31.57 8.19
CA ARG A 470 3.00 32.87 8.01
C ARG A 470 3.95 33.18 9.16
N VAL A 471 3.54 32.92 10.40
CA VAL A 471 4.36 33.12 11.59
C VAL A 471 5.59 32.20 11.54
N GLU A 472 5.43 30.93 11.21
CA GLU A 472 6.55 29.98 11.03
C GLU A 472 7.49 30.40 9.90
N ALA A 473 6.98 30.90 8.78
CA ALA A 473 7.81 31.40 7.68
C ALA A 473 8.63 32.63 8.09
N ILE A 474 8.04 33.55 8.87
CA ILE A 474 8.76 34.71 9.43
C ILE A 474 9.84 34.23 10.39
N LEU A 475 9.52 33.32 11.31
CA LEU A 475 10.49 32.75 12.25
C LEU A 475 11.66 32.08 11.52
N ALA A 476 11.40 31.29 10.48
CA ALA A 476 12.44 30.66 9.67
C ALA A 476 13.35 31.70 8.98
N SER A 477 12.77 32.78 8.43
CA SER A 477 13.55 33.87 7.80
C SER A 477 14.39 34.66 8.80
N MET A 478 13.87 34.89 10.01
CA MET A 478 14.60 35.62 11.07
C MET A 478 15.69 34.76 11.70
N GLN A 479 15.46 33.45 11.85
CA GLN A 479 16.48 32.50 12.29
C GLN A 479 17.64 32.40 11.27
N ALA A 480 17.34 32.37 9.97
CA ALA A 480 18.37 32.39 8.93
C ALA A 480 19.20 33.68 8.91
N THR A 481 18.62 34.80 9.39
CA THR A 481 19.30 36.11 9.49
C THR A 481 20.08 36.27 10.81
N GLY A 482 19.96 35.32 11.75
CA GLY A 482 20.61 35.39 13.06
C GLY A 482 20.00 36.43 14.02
N ALA A 483 18.69 36.66 13.94
CA ALA A 483 17.99 37.66 14.76
C ALA A 483 18.04 37.37 16.27
N GLU A 484 17.94 38.43 17.09
CA GLU A 484 17.93 38.31 18.55
C GLU A 484 16.71 37.55 19.07
N VAL A 485 16.91 36.78 20.16
CA VAL A 485 15.89 35.92 20.78
C VAL A 485 14.63 36.69 21.20
N ALA A 486 14.76 37.97 21.53
CA ALA A 486 13.62 38.83 21.88
C ALA A 486 12.66 39.04 20.70
N GLN A 487 13.18 39.24 19.49
CA GLN A 487 12.36 39.43 18.29
C GLN A 487 11.64 38.14 17.88
N LEU A 488 12.26 36.98 18.11
CA LEU A 488 11.62 35.69 17.90
C LEU A 488 10.44 35.48 18.85
N HIS A 489 10.56 35.90 20.11
CA HIS A 489 9.49 35.79 21.09
C HIS A 489 8.30 36.69 20.73
N GLU A 490 8.53 37.92 20.26
CA GLU A 490 7.46 38.82 19.81
C GLU A 490 6.65 38.24 18.63
N VAL A 491 7.34 37.59 17.69
CA VAL A 491 6.68 36.91 16.56
C VAL A 491 5.91 35.68 17.03
N GLU A 492 6.42 34.95 18.03
CA GLU A 492 5.69 33.83 18.63
C GLU A 492 4.40 34.29 19.33
N GLU A 493 4.43 35.44 20.02
CA GLU A 493 3.28 36.02 20.72
C GLU A 493 2.17 36.52 19.77
N MET A 494 2.43 36.64 18.46
CA MET A 494 1.40 36.91 17.46
C MET A 494 0.31 35.82 17.43
N ILE A 495 0.63 34.59 17.86
CA ILE A 495 -0.34 33.52 18.08
C ILE A 495 -0.78 33.58 19.53
N THR A 496 -2.04 33.95 19.74
CA THR A 496 -2.59 34.09 21.08
C THR A 496 -2.69 32.74 21.80
N GLY A 497 -2.59 32.73 23.13
CA GLY A 497 -2.76 31.51 23.94
C GLY A 497 -3.96 30.62 23.58
N PRO A 498 -5.19 31.16 23.38
CA PRO A 498 -6.33 30.33 22.95
C PRO A 498 -6.18 29.77 21.52
N GLU A 499 -5.59 30.53 20.60
CA GLU A 499 -5.30 30.05 19.23
C GLU A 499 -4.29 28.90 19.25
N ARG A 500 -3.25 28.97 20.09
CA ARG A 500 -2.30 27.86 20.29
C ARG A 500 -3.01 26.61 20.81
N GLN A 501 -3.90 26.75 21.79
CA GLN A 501 -4.68 25.62 22.31
C GLN A 501 -5.61 25.01 21.24
N GLN A 502 -6.20 25.84 20.37
CA GLN A 502 -7.00 25.38 19.25
C GLN A 502 -6.16 24.65 18.19
N LEU A 503 -4.96 25.14 17.87
CA LEU A 503 -4.01 24.48 16.97
C LEU A 503 -3.55 23.13 17.53
N GLU A 504 -3.23 23.06 18.82
CA GLU A 504 -2.87 21.81 19.49
C GLU A 504 -4.02 20.79 19.47
N THR A 505 -5.25 21.24 19.69
CA THR A 505 -6.43 20.38 19.60
C THR A 505 -6.65 19.88 18.18
N LEU A 506 -6.50 20.76 17.19
CA LEU A 506 -6.59 20.41 15.77
C LEU A 506 -5.52 19.38 15.38
N LYS A 507 -4.26 19.62 15.74
CA LYS A 507 -3.14 18.70 15.46
C LYS A 507 -3.38 17.32 16.09
N ARG A 508 -3.87 17.27 17.33
CA ARG A 508 -4.21 15.99 17.99
C ARG A 508 -5.36 15.28 17.30
N ASN A 509 -6.37 16.00 16.82
CA ASN A 509 -7.51 15.40 16.11
C ASN A 509 -7.10 14.87 14.75
N VAL A 510 -6.35 15.66 13.95
CA VAL A 510 -5.83 15.25 12.64
C VAL A 510 -4.92 14.03 12.79
N ASN A 511 -3.96 14.05 13.72
CA ASN A 511 -3.07 12.89 13.95
C ASN A 511 -3.84 11.62 14.35
N LYS A 512 -4.95 11.74 15.11
CA LYS A 512 -5.81 10.60 15.44
C LYS A 512 -6.56 10.09 14.21
N ILE A 513 -7.02 10.97 13.34
CA ILE A 513 -7.71 10.61 12.10
C ILE A 513 -6.73 9.89 11.16
N ASP A 514 -5.53 10.44 10.97
CA ASP A 514 -4.50 9.85 10.10
C ASP A 514 -4.04 8.48 10.62
N ALA A 515 -3.85 8.34 11.94
CA ALA A 515 -3.55 7.05 12.55
C ALA A 515 -4.69 6.04 12.37
N SER A 516 -5.95 6.48 12.46
CA SER A 516 -7.13 5.63 12.23
C SER A 516 -7.23 5.20 10.77
N GLU A 517 -6.89 6.08 9.82
CA GLU A 517 -6.87 5.79 8.39
C GLU A 517 -5.85 4.67 8.07
N ASN A 518 -4.64 4.77 8.62
CA ASN A 518 -3.62 3.73 8.51
C ASN A 518 -4.11 2.37 9.08
N GLN A 519 -4.78 2.39 10.23
CA GLN A 519 -5.31 1.16 10.85
C GLN A 519 -6.45 0.53 10.02
N VAL A 520 -7.32 1.35 9.42
CA VAL A 520 -8.37 0.87 8.52
C VAL A 520 -7.75 0.24 7.28
N ASP A 521 -6.69 0.83 6.72
CA ASP A 521 -5.98 0.26 5.57
C ASP A 521 -5.38 -1.12 5.86
N GLU A 522 -4.81 -1.36 7.05
CA GLU A 522 -4.34 -2.69 7.43
C GLU A 522 -5.45 -3.75 7.32
N THR A 523 -6.67 -3.36 7.72
CA THR A 523 -7.85 -4.22 7.63
C THR A 523 -8.28 -4.42 6.17
N ILE A 524 -8.24 -3.35 5.36
CA ILE A 524 -8.53 -3.41 3.92
C ILE A 524 -7.57 -4.39 3.24
N PHE A 525 -6.26 -4.29 3.50
CA PHE A 525 -5.24 -5.15 2.91
C PHE A 525 -5.50 -6.64 3.18
N VAL A 526 -5.82 -7.00 4.42
CA VAL A 526 -6.11 -8.40 4.79
C VAL A 526 -7.36 -8.93 4.08
N LEU A 527 -8.40 -8.11 3.96
CA LEU A 527 -9.66 -8.50 3.32
C LEU A 527 -9.53 -8.57 1.79
N GLU A 528 -8.83 -7.63 1.17
CA GLU A 528 -8.52 -7.65 -0.26
C GLU A 528 -7.69 -8.88 -0.61
N SER A 529 -6.59 -9.12 0.12
CA SER A 529 -5.73 -10.28 -0.08
C SER A 529 -6.54 -11.58 0.02
N PHE A 530 -7.47 -11.67 0.97
CA PHE A 530 -8.37 -12.82 1.10
C PHE A 530 -9.31 -12.96 -0.11
N ILE A 531 -9.90 -11.87 -0.59
CA ILE A 531 -10.82 -11.92 -1.74
C ILE A 531 -10.08 -12.26 -3.03
N GLU A 532 -8.90 -11.69 -3.26
CA GLU A 532 -8.06 -11.99 -4.43
C GLU A 532 -7.59 -13.45 -4.41
N SER A 533 -7.21 -13.96 -3.24
CA SER A 533 -6.75 -15.34 -3.03
C SER A 533 -7.80 -16.41 -3.37
N THR A 534 -9.08 -16.08 -3.24
CA THR A 534 -10.20 -17.01 -3.41
C THR A 534 -10.81 -16.93 -4.80
N VAL A 535 -10.68 -15.78 -5.46
CA VAL A 535 -11.08 -15.62 -6.87
C VAL A 535 -9.96 -16.17 -7.75
N LYS A 536 -10.09 -17.43 -8.17
CA LYS A 536 -9.27 -17.95 -9.28
C LYS A 536 -9.60 -17.11 -10.51
N ARG A 537 -8.74 -16.14 -10.86
CA ARG A 537 -8.79 -15.50 -12.16
C ARG A 537 -8.47 -16.61 -13.20
N PRO A 538 -9.37 -16.87 -14.16
CA PRO A 538 -9.24 -17.97 -15.12
C PRO A 538 -8.00 -17.84 -16.00
#